data_AF-T0YGZ3-F1
#
_entry.id   AF-T0YGZ3-F1
#
_cell.length_a   1.000
_cell.length_b   1.000
_cell.length_c   1.000
_cell.angle_alpha   90.00
_cell.angle_beta   90.00
_cell.angle_gamma   90.00
#
_symmetry.space_group_name_H-M   'P 1'
#
loop_
_entity.id
_entity.type
_entity.pdbx_description
1 polymer ?
#
loop_
_entity_poly.entity_id
_entity_poly.type
_entity_poly.pdbx_seq_one_letter_code
_entity_poly.pdbx_strand_id
1 'polypeptide(L)'
;MHNAAFDLGFLDAELKRLDVAHVPLAQRLAVTDTLLLARERFPGQRNSLDALCKRFEIDNSSRKLHGALLDAELLTDVYLALTTGQSALGFAFDAEAAGAAGKGARMSTQARAAIRITQRPRVLLANIEEQAAHALRLDALDKASKGACAWRRLEADAGDGA
;
A
#
# COMPACT_ATOMS: atom_id res chain seq x y z
N MET A 1 5.78 0.23 -18.49
CA MET A 1 7.14 0.52 -19.03
C MET A 1 7.82 1.53 -18.12
N HIS A 2 9.15 1.58 -18.07
CA HIS A 2 9.89 2.59 -17.29
C HIS A 2 10.66 3.48 -18.25
N ASN A 3 10.30 4.77 -18.33
CA ASN A 3 10.71 5.65 -19.42
C ASN A 3 10.16 5.18 -20.78
N ALA A 4 8.83 5.14 -20.89
CA ALA A 4 8.12 4.50 -22.01
C ALA A 4 8.50 5.06 -23.39
N ALA A 5 8.92 6.32 -23.47
CA ALA A 5 9.38 6.94 -24.71
C ALA A 5 10.57 6.21 -25.34
N PHE A 6 11.43 5.59 -24.52
CA PHE A 6 12.57 4.82 -25.00
C PHE A 6 12.11 3.56 -25.73
N ASP A 7 11.44 2.62 -25.04
CA ASP A 7 11.10 1.35 -25.69
C ASP A 7 10.03 1.51 -26.78
N LEU A 8 9.08 2.44 -26.63
CA LEU A 8 8.12 2.74 -27.69
C LEU A 8 8.81 3.24 -28.97
N GLY A 9 9.82 4.11 -28.83
CA GLY A 9 10.59 4.60 -29.97
C GLY A 9 11.31 3.48 -30.72
N PHE A 10 11.90 2.52 -29.99
CA PHE A 10 12.53 1.34 -30.59
C PHE A 10 11.50 0.42 -31.26
N LEU A 11 10.40 0.11 -30.57
CA LEU A 11 9.36 -0.78 -31.10
C LEU A 11 8.71 -0.19 -32.35
N ASP A 12 8.34 1.09 -32.33
CA ASP A 12 7.73 1.75 -33.48
C ASP A 12 8.69 1.83 -34.68
N ALA A 13 9.99 2.04 -34.43
CA ALA A 13 10.99 2.06 -35.50
C ALA A 13 11.15 0.69 -36.17
N GLU A 14 11.19 -0.40 -35.39
CA GLU A 14 11.31 -1.75 -35.93
C GLU A 14 10.01 -2.20 -36.62
N LEU A 15 8.84 -1.92 -36.03
CA LEU A 15 7.54 -2.25 -36.64
C LEU A 15 7.33 -1.51 -37.96
N LYS A 16 7.76 -0.23 -38.05
CA LYS A 16 7.71 0.54 -39.30
C LYS A 16 8.58 -0.04 -40.41
N ARG A 17 9.63 -0.80 -40.10
CA ARG A 17 10.44 -1.49 -41.11
C ARG A 17 9.74 -2.73 -41.67
N LEU A 18 8.85 -3.34 -40.88
CA LEU A 18 8.06 -4.50 -41.30
C LEU A 18 6.78 -4.10 -42.05
N ASP A 19 6.14 -3.01 -41.62
CA ASP A 19 4.94 -2.46 -42.24
C ASP A 19 5.04 -0.93 -42.38
N VAL A 20 5.05 -0.47 -43.63
CA VAL A 20 5.14 0.97 -43.97
C VAL A 20 3.88 1.73 -43.54
N ALA A 21 2.75 1.03 -43.37
CA ALA A 21 1.51 1.59 -42.86
C ALA A 21 1.41 1.55 -41.32
N HIS A 22 2.49 1.19 -40.61
CA HIS A 22 2.50 1.11 -39.16
C HIS A 22 2.06 2.43 -38.50
N VAL A 23 1.10 2.30 -37.58
CA VAL A 23 0.62 3.38 -36.72
C VAL A 23 1.28 3.25 -35.35
N PRO A 24 1.83 4.34 -34.77
CA PRO A 24 2.55 4.29 -33.50
C PRO A 24 1.78 3.56 -32.39
N LEU A 25 2.47 2.72 -31.62
CA LEU A 25 1.87 1.88 -30.58
C LEU A 25 1.14 2.69 -29.52
N ALA A 26 1.66 3.87 -29.16
CA ALA A 26 1.02 4.77 -28.20
C ALA A 26 -0.36 5.27 -28.64
N GLN A 27 -0.69 5.24 -29.93
CA GLN A 27 -2.01 5.61 -30.44
C GLN A 27 -3.01 4.44 -30.42
N ARG A 28 -2.50 3.21 -30.30
CA ARG A 28 -3.29 1.98 -30.37
C ARG A 28 -3.46 1.29 -29.02
N LEU A 29 -2.55 1.55 -28.09
CA LEU A 29 -2.46 0.87 -26.80
C LEU A 29 -2.41 1.88 -25.66
N ALA A 30 -3.02 1.52 -24.54
CA ALA A 30 -2.83 2.23 -23.29
C ALA A 30 -1.44 1.90 -22.72
N VAL A 31 -0.55 2.89 -22.71
CA VAL A 31 0.82 2.73 -22.19
C VAL A 31 0.98 3.50 -20.89
N THR A 32 1.37 2.80 -19.83
CA THR A 32 1.66 3.41 -18.53
C THR A 32 3.16 3.56 -18.33
N ASP A 33 3.61 4.80 -18.13
CA ASP A 33 5.00 5.12 -17.77
C ASP A 33 5.18 5.21 -16.25
N THR A 34 5.84 4.19 -15.70
CA THR A 34 6.15 4.10 -14.27
C THR A 34 7.13 5.17 -13.79
N LEU A 35 7.93 5.77 -14.68
CA LEU A 35 8.81 6.88 -14.30
C LEU A 35 8.01 8.13 -13.96
N LEU A 36 6.91 8.38 -14.68
CA LEU A 36 5.99 9.49 -14.37
C LEU A 36 5.30 9.24 -13.03
N LEU A 37 4.78 8.02 -12.81
CA LEU A 37 4.21 7.62 -11.52
C LEU A 37 5.20 7.83 -10.36
N ALA A 38 6.46 7.44 -10.55
CA ALA A 38 7.51 7.64 -9.55
C ALA A 38 7.83 9.13 -9.31
N ARG A 39 7.81 9.97 -10.36
CA ARG A 39 8.02 11.43 -10.24
C ARG A 39 6.90 12.14 -9.50
N GLU A 40 5.66 11.72 -9.71
CA GLU A 40 4.50 12.24 -8.98
C GLU A 40 4.58 11.88 -7.50
N ARG A 41 4.97 10.63 -7.19
CA ARG A 41 5.07 10.16 -5.80
C ARG A 41 6.31 10.68 -5.06
N PHE A 42 7.43 10.84 -5.76
CA PHE A 42 8.72 11.25 -5.20
C PHE A 42 9.34 12.39 -6.04
N PRO A 43 8.78 13.61 -5.94
CA PRO A 43 9.27 14.75 -6.70
C PRO A 43 10.68 15.15 -6.25
N GLY A 44 11.55 15.48 -7.21
CA GLY A 44 12.93 15.91 -6.96
C GLY A 44 13.90 14.81 -6.54
N GLN A 45 13.47 13.55 -6.48
CA GLN A 45 14.32 12.42 -6.08
C GLN A 45 14.79 11.60 -7.28
N ARG A 46 15.79 10.74 -7.04
CA ARG A 46 16.25 9.78 -8.06
C ARG A 46 15.19 8.70 -8.23
N ASN A 47 14.55 8.69 -9.40
CA ASN A 47 13.48 7.74 -9.77
C ASN A 47 13.94 6.72 -10.81
N SER A 48 15.23 6.35 -10.80
CA SER A 48 15.72 5.22 -11.58
C SER A 48 15.26 3.89 -10.97
N LEU A 49 15.14 2.83 -11.78
CA LEU A 49 14.75 1.50 -11.31
C LEU A 49 15.54 1.05 -10.07
N ASP A 50 16.88 1.18 -10.06
CA ASP A 50 17.71 0.85 -8.90
C ASP A 50 17.38 1.65 -7.63
N ALA A 51 17.00 2.92 -7.79
CA ALA A 51 16.67 3.77 -6.66
C ALA A 51 15.29 3.40 -6.10
N LEU A 52 14.38 2.96 -6.95
CA LEU A 52 13.06 2.46 -6.55
C LEU A 52 13.17 1.08 -5.89
N CYS A 53 13.98 0.16 -6.43
CA CYS A 53 14.22 -1.14 -5.79
C CYS A 53 14.77 -0.98 -4.38
N LYS A 54 15.79 -0.11 -4.20
CA LYS A 54 16.33 0.20 -2.88
C LYS A 54 15.31 0.82 -1.92
N ARG A 55 14.40 1.67 -2.43
CA ARG A 55 13.38 2.33 -1.61
C ARG A 55 12.32 1.37 -1.12
N PHE A 56 11.93 0.42 -1.96
CA PHE A 56 10.90 -0.56 -1.64
C PHE A 56 11.46 -1.86 -1.09
N GLU A 57 12.76 -1.88 -0.75
CA GLU A 57 13.45 -3.06 -0.22
C GLU A 57 13.33 -4.30 -1.13
N ILE A 58 13.27 -4.07 -2.44
CA ILE A 58 13.24 -5.12 -3.46
C ILE A 58 14.67 -5.56 -3.72
N ASP A 59 14.93 -6.86 -3.55
CA ASP A 59 16.24 -7.44 -3.78
C ASP A 59 16.62 -7.37 -5.28
N ASN A 60 17.70 -6.64 -5.57
CA ASN A 60 18.30 -6.54 -6.89
C ASN A 60 19.73 -7.11 -6.93
N SER A 61 20.13 -7.91 -5.93
CA SER A 61 21.48 -8.47 -5.81
C SER A 61 21.87 -9.43 -6.94
N SER A 62 20.89 -10.09 -7.55
CA SER A 62 21.07 -10.96 -8.73
C SER A 62 21.33 -10.17 -10.02
N ARG A 63 21.17 -8.84 -10.00
CA ARG A 63 21.36 -7.93 -11.14
C ARG A 63 22.84 -7.67 -11.42
N LYS A 64 23.57 -8.70 -11.85
CA LYS A 64 24.97 -8.57 -12.33
C LYS A 64 25.05 -8.05 -13.76
N LEU A 65 24.06 -8.38 -14.59
CA LEU A 65 23.90 -7.92 -15.97
C LEU A 65 22.52 -7.28 -16.12
N HIS A 66 22.45 -6.19 -16.88
CA HIS A 66 21.21 -5.50 -17.22
C HIS A 66 20.44 -6.34 -18.25
N GLY A 67 19.80 -7.42 -17.78
CA GLY A 67 18.96 -8.27 -18.61
C GLY A 67 17.55 -7.71 -18.64
N ALA A 68 16.98 -7.55 -19.85
CA ALA A 68 15.62 -7.04 -20.02
C ALA A 68 14.56 -7.87 -19.26
N LEU A 69 14.78 -9.18 -19.12
CA LEU A 69 13.89 -10.06 -18.35
C LEU A 69 13.89 -9.70 -16.86
N LEU A 70 15.07 -9.64 -16.25
CA LEU A 70 15.21 -9.28 -14.84
C LEU A 70 14.73 -7.85 -14.57
N ASP A 71 14.99 -6.92 -15.49
CA ASP A 71 14.50 -5.54 -15.37
C ASP A 71 12.96 -5.47 -15.47
N ALA A 72 12.32 -6.34 -16.27
CA ALA A 72 10.86 -6.44 -16.33
C ALA A 72 10.26 -7.04 -15.05
N GLU A 73 10.92 -8.04 -14.45
CA GLU A 73 10.54 -8.61 -13.15
C GLU A 73 10.62 -7.55 -12.04
N LEU A 74 11.78 -6.91 -11.89
CA LEU A 74 11.98 -5.83 -10.91
C LEU A 74 11.00 -4.67 -11.12
N LEU A 75 10.72 -4.31 -12.38
CA LEU A 75 9.76 -3.26 -12.70
C LEU A 75 8.34 -3.64 -12.28
N THR A 76 7.98 -4.91 -12.34
CA THR A 76 6.67 -5.40 -11.90
C THR A 76 6.51 -5.18 -10.40
N ASP A 77 7.51 -5.57 -9.60
CA ASP A 77 7.50 -5.38 -8.15
C ASP A 77 7.47 -3.90 -7.77
N VAL A 78 8.26 -3.08 -8.47
CA VAL A 78 8.26 -1.61 -8.29
C VAL A 78 6.90 -1.02 -8.64
N TYR A 79 6.26 -1.47 -9.71
CA TYR A 79 4.93 -0.99 -10.11
C TYR A 79 3.86 -1.34 -9.07
N LEU A 80 3.89 -2.55 -8.53
CA LEU A 80 3.03 -2.95 -7.43
C LEU A 80 3.29 -2.08 -6.19
N ALA A 81 4.54 -1.85 -5.81
CA ALA A 81 4.88 -0.97 -4.69
C ALA A 81 4.48 0.51 -4.90
N LEU A 82 4.48 0.98 -6.14
CA LEU A 82 4.03 2.32 -6.51
C LEU A 82 2.51 2.48 -6.44
N THR A 83 1.76 1.43 -6.76
CA THR A 83 0.29 1.46 -6.86
C THR A 83 -0.43 0.94 -5.63
N THR A 84 0.26 0.20 -4.76
CA THR A 84 -0.27 -0.22 -3.46
C THR A 84 -0.43 1.00 -2.56
N GLY A 85 -1.67 1.47 -2.43
CA GLY A 85 -2.06 2.69 -1.73
C GLY A 85 -2.00 2.62 -0.20
N GLN A 86 -1.37 1.61 0.38
CA GLN A 86 -1.30 1.45 1.83
C GLN A 86 -0.10 2.22 2.40
N SER A 87 -0.26 3.53 2.49
CA SER A 87 0.66 4.42 3.21
C SER A 87 0.49 4.23 4.72
N ALA A 88 0.99 3.12 5.25
CA ALA A 88 0.93 2.74 6.67
C ALA A 88 -0.49 2.50 7.23
N LEU A 89 -0.66 1.42 8.00
CA LEU A 89 -1.71 1.41 9.03
C LEU A 89 -1.30 2.45 10.06
N GLY A 90 -1.94 3.61 10.03
CA GLY A 90 -1.78 4.64 11.05
C GLY A 90 -2.31 4.15 12.40
N PHE A 91 -1.57 3.26 13.06
CA PHE A 91 -1.69 3.04 14.49
C PHE A 91 -0.98 4.21 15.17
N ALA A 92 -1.61 5.38 15.15
CA ALA A 92 -1.32 6.40 16.15
C ALA A 92 -1.80 5.81 17.48
N PHE A 93 -0.94 5.07 18.16
CA PHE A 93 -1.06 4.97 19.60
C PHE A 93 -0.77 6.38 20.11
N ASP A 94 -1.81 7.07 20.58
CA ASP A 94 -1.69 8.30 21.34
C ASP A 94 -0.85 8.00 22.59
N ALA A 95 0.46 7.95 22.42
CA ALA A 95 1.38 8.12 23.52
C ALA A 95 1.27 9.60 23.89
N GLU A 96 0.63 9.86 25.03
CA GLU A 96 0.67 11.16 25.69
C GLU A 96 2.07 11.76 25.58
N ALA A 97 2.15 12.93 24.94
CA ALA A 97 3.32 13.78 25.04
C ALA A 97 2.86 15.23 25.12
N ALA A 98 2.95 15.74 26.35
CA ALA A 98 2.94 17.15 26.66
C ALA A 98 3.83 17.95 25.71
N GLY A 99 3.29 19.06 25.23
CA GLY A 99 3.96 20.29 24.84
C GLY A 99 5.30 20.20 24.10
N ALA A 100 5.27 20.37 22.77
CA ALA A 100 6.23 21.22 22.08
C ALA A 100 5.70 21.59 20.68
N ALA A 101 5.60 22.90 20.43
CA ALA A 101 5.24 23.48 19.15
C ALA A 101 6.30 23.13 18.09
N GLY A 102 5.98 22.18 17.20
CA GLY A 102 6.76 21.86 16.01
C GLY A 102 5.83 21.80 14.80
N LYS A 103 6.15 22.57 13.74
CA LYS A 103 5.42 22.61 12.47
C LYS A 103 5.45 21.24 11.78
N GLY A 104 4.54 20.35 12.18
CA GLY A 104 4.23 19.12 11.47
C GLY A 104 3.39 19.45 10.23
N ALA A 105 3.83 18.96 9.07
CA ALA A 105 3.07 19.03 7.83
C ALA A 105 1.64 18.53 8.10
N ARG A 106 0.66 19.44 7.98
CA ARG A 106 -0.75 19.07 7.96
C ARG A 106 -0.93 18.17 6.74
N MET A 107 -1.03 16.87 6.97
CA MET A 107 -1.64 15.97 5.99
C MET A 107 -2.97 16.59 5.61
N SER A 108 -3.11 16.94 4.34
CA SER A 108 -4.39 17.30 3.74
C SER A 108 -5.33 16.14 4.02
N THR A 109 -6.18 16.27 5.04
CA THR A 109 -7.37 15.45 5.24
C THR A 109 -8.32 15.82 4.12
N GLN A 110 -8.04 15.29 2.94
CA GLN A 110 -8.98 15.32 1.84
C GLN A 110 -10.21 14.62 2.39
N ALA A 111 -11.26 15.40 2.64
CA ALA A 111 -12.42 14.96 3.37
C ALA A 111 -12.98 13.75 2.64
N ARG A 112 -12.76 12.55 3.21
CA ARG A 112 -13.31 11.33 2.66
C ARG A 112 -14.82 11.53 2.67
N ALA A 113 -15.43 11.57 1.49
CA ALA A 113 -16.88 11.65 1.37
C ALA A 113 -17.49 10.58 2.28
N ALA A 114 -18.44 10.97 3.13
CA ALA A 114 -19.06 10.04 4.05
C ALA A 114 -19.63 8.85 3.26
N ILE A 115 -19.13 7.66 3.55
CA ILE A 115 -19.59 6.43 2.88
C ILE A 115 -21.05 6.25 3.28
N ARG A 116 -21.95 6.51 2.34
CA ARG A 116 -23.39 6.36 2.55
C ARG A 116 -23.75 4.90 2.32
N ILE A 117 -23.83 4.14 3.40
CA ILE A 117 -24.29 2.75 3.37
C ILE A 117 -25.80 2.75 3.05
N THR A 118 -26.16 2.38 1.83
CA THR A 118 -27.55 2.39 1.32
C THR A 118 -28.32 1.11 1.66
N GLN A 119 -27.62 0.04 2.03
CA GLN A 119 -28.21 -1.25 2.39
C GLN A 119 -27.59 -1.75 3.70
N ARG A 120 -28.41 -2.34 4.58
CA ARG A 120 -27.92 -2.88 5.85
C ARG A 120 -26.94 -4.02 5.57
N PRO A 121 -25.67 -3.93 6.01
CA PRO A 121 -24.69 -4.98 5.76
C PRO A 121 -25.07 -6.25 6.53
N ARG A 122 -24.72 -7.41 5.95
CA ARG A 122 -24.84 -8.68 6.66
C ARG A 122 -23.79 -8.71 7.78
N VAL A 123 -24.26 -8.86 9.01
CA VAL A 123 -23.39 -9.02 10.17
C VAL A 123 -23.16 -10.51 10.38
N LEU A 124 -21.92 -10.96 10.23
CA LEU A 124 -21.50 -12.30 10.60
C LEU A 124 -21.02 -12.25 12.05
N LEU A 125 -21.70 -13.00 12.92
CA LEU A 125 -21.32 -13.12 14.32
C LEU A 125 -20.22 -14.15 14.48
N ALA A 126 -19.39 -13.98 15.51
CA ALA A 126 -18.40 -14.96 15.89
C ALA A 126 -19.07 -16.31 16.21
N ASN A 127 -18.50 -17.40 15.70
CA ASN A 127 -18.99 -18.74 15.99
C ASN A 127 -18.56 -19.21 17.40
N ILE A 128 -19.05 -20.39 17.83
CA ILE A 128 -18.79 -20.92 19.18
C ILE A 128 -17.29 -21.14 19.43
N GLU A 129 -16.56 -21.61 18.43
CA GLU A 129 -15.12 -21.87 18.53
C GLU A 129 -14.32 -20.57 18.69
N GLU A 130 -14.66 -19.54 17.90
CA GLU A 130 -14.06 -18.21 17.96
C GLU A 130 -14.34 -17.52 19.31
N GLN A 131 -15.56 -17.67 19.85
CA GLN A 131 -15.91 -17.16 21.17
C GLN A 131 -15.11 -17.86 22.27
N ALA A 132 -14.94 -19.18 22.20
CA ALA A 132 -14.12 -19.93 23.15
C ALA A 132 -12.64 -19.54 23.08
N ALA A 133 -12.09 -19.39 21.87
CA ALA A 133 -10.72 -18.91 21.67
C ALA A 133 -10.52 -17.49 22.20
N HIS A 134 -11.52 -16.62 22.02
CA HIS A 134 -11.51 -15.27 22.58
C HIS A 134 -11.51 -15.28 24.11
N ALA A 135 -12.35 -16.11 24.75
CA ALA A 135 -12.37 -16.23 26.21
C ALA A 135 -11.01 -16.67 26.78
N LEU A 136 -10.38 -17.69 26.16
CA LEU A 136 -9.03 -18.13 26.53
C LEU A 136 -7.98 -17.02 26.38
N ARG A 137 -8.09 -16.22 25.32
CA ARG A 137 -7.21 -15.07 25.09
C ARG A 137 -7.38 -14.01 26.19
N LEU A 138 -8.62 -13.74 26.59
CA LEU A 138 -8.93 -12.80 27.68
C LEU A 138 -8.38 -13.29 29.02
N ASP A 139 -8.51 -14.57 29.34
CA ASP A 139 -7.97 -15.14 30.59
C ASP A 139 -6.44 -15.02 30.65
N ALA A 140 -5.76 -15.26 29.52
CA ALA A 140 -4.31 -15.07 29.42
C ALA A 140 -3.92 -13.60 29.60
N LEU A 141 -4.67 -12.66 29.02
CA LEU A 141 -4.46 -11.23 29.18
C LEU A 141 -4.73 -10.77 30.61
N ASP A 142 -5.75 -11.29 31.26
CA ASP A 142 -6.10 -10.92 32.63
C ASP A 142 -5.04 -11.40 33.63
N LYS A 143 -4.55 -12.63 33.44
CA LYS A 143 -3.41 -13.16 34.20
C LYS A 143 -2.13 -12.33 33.99
N ALA A 144 -1.84 -11.93 32.75
CA ALA A 144 -0.67 -11.13 32.41
C ALA A 144 -0.77 -9.68 32.93
N SER A 145 -1.99 -9.11 32.94
CA SER A 145 -2.27 -7.75 33.38
C SER A 145 -2.63 -7.63 34.86
N LYS A 146 -2.55 -8.73 35.63
CA LYS A 146 -2.87 -8.80 37.07
C LYS A 146 -4.29 -8.30 37.38
N GLY A 147 -5.28 -8.70 36.58
CA GLY A 147 -6.69 -8.35 36.79
C GLY A 147 -7.13 -7.02 36.16
N ALA A 148 -6.29 -6.41 35.32
CA ALA A 148 -6.59 -5.11 34.69
C ALA A 148 -7.18 -5.22 33.27
N CYS A 149 -7.74 -6.38 32.88
CA CYS A 149 -8.33 -6.55 31.56
C CYS A 149 -9.53 -5.60 31.35
N ALA A 150 -9.42 -4.67 30.40
CA ALA A 150 -10.47 -3.68 30.13
C ALA A 150 -11.77 -4.31 29.61
N TRP A 151 -11.64 -5.36 28.78
CA TRP A 151 -12.79 -6.07 28.21
C TRP A 151 -13.65 -6.73 29.29
N ARG A 152 -13.03 -7.45 30.23
CA ARG A 152 -13.71 -8.10 31.36
C ARG A 152 -14.39 -7.10 32.30
N ARG A 153 -13.77 -5.94 32.53
CA ARG A 153 -14.37 -4.85 33.33
C ARG A 153 -15.62 -4.29 32.67
N LEU A 154 -15.56 -4.02 31.37
CA LEU A 154 -16.71 -3.55 30.61
C LEU A 154 -17.85 -4.59 30.55
N GLU A 155 -17.54 -5.88 30.48
CA GLU A 155 -18.55 -6.95 30.57
C GLU A 155 -19.21 -7.01 31.95
N ALA A 156 -18.44 -6.81 33.03
CA ALA A 156 -18.99 -6.74 34.38
C ALA A 156 -19.90 -5.51 34.57
N ASP A 157 -19.48 -4.34 34.07
CA ASP A 157 -20.26 -3.11 34.15
C ASP A 157 -21.54 -3.16 33.29
N ALA A 158 -21.52 -3.88 32.17
CA ALA A 158 -22.69 -4.10 31.33
C ALA A 158 -23.72 -5.07 31.95
N GLY A 159 -23.31 -5.91 32.91
CA GLY A 159 -24.17 -6.87 33.60
C GLY A 159 -24.97 -6.29 34.78
N ASP A 160 -24.58 -5.12 35.30
CA ASP A 160 -25.17 -4.49 36.50
C ASP A 160 -26.28 -3.46 36.16
N GLY A 161 -26.68 -3.40 34.89
CA GLY A 161 -27.64 -2.42 34.35
C GLY A 161 -28.91 -3.02 33.74
N ALA A 162 -29.31 -4.23 34.15
CA ALA A 162 -30.55 -4.89 33.74
C ALA A 162 -31.53 -5.05 34.91
#